data_AF-A0A967BL37-F1
#
_entry.id   AF-A0A967BL37-F1
#
_cell.length_a   1.000
_cell.length_b   1.000
_cell.length_c   1.000
_cell.angle_alpha   90.00
_cell.angle_beta   90.00
_cell.angle_gamma   90.00
#
_symmetry.space_group_name_H-M   'P 1'
#
loop_
_entity.id
_entity.type
_entity.pdbx_description
1 polymer ?
#
loop_
_entity_poly.entity_id
_entity_poly.type
_entity_poly.pdbx_seq_one_letter_code
_entity_poly.pdbx_strand_id
1 'polypeptide(L)'
;MDNKDCVNIFLSEGAGKEEIVSELEISGGKVPKDAFGHVKLDLINPGKWFAKKFAKELNADRTLVQKSGYFARSAVPNSRDLALIKGSAMLAAESALAGKNGVVGMDIEANDELRLIDFKRIKGGKEFDITQGWFQTLLKSIGQI
;
A
#
# COMPACT_ATOMS: atom_id res chain seq x y z
N MET A 1 -19.58 13.66 -14.89
CA MET A 1 -18.72 14.75 -14.39
C MET A 1 -19.56 15.99 -14.06
N ASP A 2 -20.83 15.77 -13.73
CA ASP A 2 -21.85 16.80 -13.97
C ASP A 2 -21.93 17.78 -12.78
N ASN A 3 -21.58 17.30 -11.58
CA ASN A 3 -21.40 18.11 -10.37
C ASN A 3 -19.93 18.50 -10.12
N LYS A 4 -18.99 17.67 -10.57
CA LYS A 4 -17.54 17.86 -10.45
C LYS A 4 -16.91 17.47 -11.78
N ASP A 5 -16.21 18.42 -12.38
CA ASP A 5 -15.59 18.28 -13.71
C ASP A 5 -14.36 17.36 -13.74
N CYS A 6 -13.94 16.84 -12.58
CA CYS A 6 -12.84 15.90 -12.46
C CYS A 6 -13.06 14.90 -11.32
N VAL A 7 -12.33 13.78 -11.39
CA VAL A 7 -12.25 12.76 -10.34
C VAL A 7 -10.79 12.42 -10.05
N ASN A 8 -10.45 12.30 -8.77
CA ASN A 8 -9.14 11.84 -8.33
C ASN A 8 -9.27 10.41 -7.80
N ILE A 9 -8.48 9.48 -8.35
CA ILE A 9 -8.52 8.07 -7.98
C ILE A 9 -7.17 7.68 -7.39
N PHE A 10 -7.18 7.21 -6.14
CA PHE A 10 -6.00 6.66 -5.48
C PHE A 10 -6.03 5.14 -5.61
N LEU A 11 -4.95 4.57 -6.14
CA LEU A 11 -4.79 3.14 -6.31
C LEU A 11 -3.52 2.70 -5.58
N SER A 12 -3.65 1.69 -4.75
CA SER A 12 -2.47 1.00 -4.22
C SER A 12 -1.80 0.22 -5.35
N GLU A 13 -0.48 0.05 -5.27
CA GLU A 13 0.26 -0.81 -6.21
C GLU A 13 -0.24 -2.26 -6.20
N GLY A 14 -0.83 -2.66 -5.06
CA GLY A 14 -1.52 -3.92 -4.79
C GLY A 14 -2.84 -4.13 -5.54
N ALA A 15 -3.53 -3.06 -5.94
CA ALA A 15 -4.92 -3.13 -6.35
C ALA A 15 -5.08 -3.71 -7.75
N GLY A 16 -6.11 -4.55 -7.94
CA GLY A 16 -6.55 -4.98 -9.26
C GLY A 16 -5.64 -5.99 -9.96
N LYS A 17 -4.69 -6.59 -9.24
CA LYS A 17 -3.64 -7.43 -9.84
C LYS A 17 -4.23 -8.64 -10.56
N GLU A 18 -5.23 -9.27 -9.95
CA GLU A 18 -5.89 -10.45 -10.48
C GLU A 18 -6.72 -10.10 -11.71
N GLU A 19 -7.45 -8.98 -11.68
CA GLU A 19 -8.26 -8.49 -12.79
C GLU A 19 -7.41 -8.11 -14.00
N ILE A 20 -6.27 -7.45 -13.77
CA ILE A 20 -5.37 -7.09 -14.87
C ILE A 20 -4.78 -8.35 -15.50
N VAL A 21 -4.37 -9.33 -14.70
CA VAL A 21 -3.83 -10.61 -15.19
C VAL A 21 -4.89 -11.37 -15.97
N SER A 22 -6.09 -11.51 -15.43
CA SER A 22 -7.21 -12.20 -16.09
C SER A 22 -7.56 -11.55 -17.44
N GLU A 23 -7.63 -10.21 -17.51
CA GLU A 23 -7.92 -9.51 -18.76
C GLU A 23 -6.78 -9.65 -19.78
N LEU A 24 -5.52 -9.66 -19.33
CA LEU A 24 -4.38 -9.93 -20.21
C LEU A 24 -4.41 -11.36 -20.77
N GLU A 25 -4.80 -12.36 -19.97
CA GLU A 25 -4.92 -13.74 -20.43
C GLU A 25 -6.08 -13.91 -21.43
N ILE A 26 -7.25 -13.32 -21.15
CA ILE A 26 -8.43 -13.36 -22.04
C ILE A 26 -8.12 -12.68 -23.38
N SER A 27 -7.39 -11.57 -23.36
CA SER A 27 -6.99 -10.85 -24.57
C SER A 27 -5.85 -11.51 -25.36
N GLY A 28 -5.34 -12.66 -24.89
CA GLY A 28 -4.23 -13.39 -25.51
C GLY A 28 -2.86 -12.76 -25.29
N GLY A 29 -2.76 -11.79 -24.37
CA GLY A 29 -1.51 -11.14 -24.00
C GLY A 29 -0.60 -12.05 -23.15
N LYS A 30 0.72 -11.85 -23.26
CA LYS A 30 1.69 -12.55 -22.40
C LYS A 30 1.71 -11.90 -21.01
N VAL A 31 1.40 -12.69 -19.98
CA VAL A 31 1.61 -12.30 -18.58
C VAL A 31 3.07 -12.54 -18.20
N PRO A 32 3.89 -11.49 -17.98
CA PRO A 32 5.28 -11.67 -17.60
C PRO A 32 5.34 -12.29 -16.20
N LYS A 33 6.04 -13.42 -16.07
CA LYS A 33 6.31 -14.06 -14.79
C LYS A 33 7.80 -13.97 -14.45
N ASP A 34 8.13 -13.98 -13.16
CA ASP A 34 9.50 -14.11 -12.68
C ASP A 34 9.96 -15.58 -12.65
N ALA A 35 11.20 -15.80 -12.24
CA ALA A 35 11.79 -17.13 -12.15
C ALA A 35 11.11 -18.04 -11.11
N PHE A 36 10.27 -17.46 -10.24
CA PHE A 36 9.51 -18.17 -9.21
C PHE A 36 8.03 -18.37 -9.62
N GLY A 37 7.65 -17.95 -10.83
CA GLY A 37 6.28 -18.07 -11.35
C GLY A 37 5.34 -16.96 -10.88
N HIS A 38 5.81 -15.97 -10.12
CA HIS A 38 5.01 -14.81 -9.74
C HIS A 38 4.87 -13.85 -10.90
N VAL A 39 3.71 -13.22 -11.04
CA VAL A 39 3.49 -12.19 -12.07
C VAL A 39 4.36 -10.97 -11.77
N LYS A 40 5.16 -10.54 -12.76
CA LYS A 40 5.94 -9.31 -12.73
C LYS A 40 5.03 -8.10 -12.94
N LEU A 41 4.34 -7.72 -11.88
CA LEU A 41 3.43 -6.58 -11.87
C LEU A 41 4.15 -5.25 -12.09
N ASP A 42 5.44 -5.17 -11.79
CA ASP A 42 6.27 -3.99 -12.09
C ASP A 42 6.29 -3.65 -13.60
N LEU A 43 6.20 -4.68 -14.45
CA LEU A 43 6.10 -4.53 -15.90
C LEU A 43 4.67 -4.18 -16.35
N ILE A 44 3.67 -4.60 -15.57
CA ILE A 44 2.26 -4.33 -15.80
C ILE A 44 1.90 -3.07 -15.03
N ASN A 45 2.17 -1.89 -15.59
CA ASN A 45 1.91 -0.61 -14.91
C ASN A 45 0.41 -0.46 -14.55
N PRO A 46 -0.03 -0.72 -13.29
CA PRO A 46 -1.46 -0.84 -12.98
C PRO A 46 -2.15 0.51 -13.12
N GLY A 47 -1.49 1.58 -12.69
CA GLY A 47 -1.99 2.94 -12.82
C GLY A 47 -2.28 3.34 -14.26
N LYS A 48 -1.43 2.96 -15.22
CA LYS A 48 -1.71 3.21 -16.66
C LYS A 48 -2.86 2.36 -17.17
N TRP A 49 -2.94 1.10 -16.75
CA TRP A 49 -4.01 0.20 -17.15
C TRP A 49 -5.38 0.71 -16.68
N PHE A 50 -5.49 1.04 -15.39
CA PHE A 50 -6.70 1.58 -14.79
C PHE A 50 -7.07 2.94 -15.40
N ALA A 51 -6.08 3.81 -15.61
CA ALA A 51 -6.30 5.10 -16.26
C ALA A 51 -6.91 4.95 -17.65
N LYS A 52 -6.41 4.01 -18.48
CA LYS A 52 -6.99 3.76 -19.81
C LYS A 52 -8.43 3.24 -19.72
N LYS A 53 -8.71 2.33 -18.79
CA LYS A 53 -10.04 1.76 -18.58
C LYS A 53 -11.02 2.83 -18.11
N PHE A 54 -10.69 3.56 -17.04
CA PHE A 54 -11.54 4.61 -16.51
C PHE A 54 -11.71 5.79 -17.45
N ALA A 55 -10.67 6.20 -18.19
CA ALA A 55 -10.81 7.29 -19.16
C ALA A 55 -11.90 6.98 -20.22
N LYS A 56 -11.95 5.72 -20.68
CA LYS A 56 -12.98 5.27 -21.62
C LYS A 56 -14.36 5.22 -20.96
N GLU A 57 -14.49 4.55 -19.82
CA GLU A 57 -15.79 4.36 -19.15
C GLU A 57 -16.38 5.68 -18.62
N LEU A 58 -15.54 6.63 -18.22
CA LEU A 58 -15.96 7.95 -17.72
C LEU A 58 -16.05 9.01 -18.83
N ASN A 59 -15.70 8.67 -20.07
CA ASN A 59 -15.57 9.61 -21.19
C ASN A 59 -14.71 10.84 -20.82
N ALA A 60 -13.54 10.60 -20.23
CA ALA A 60 -12.65 11.66 -19.75
C ALA A 60 -11.72 12.15 -20.88
N ASP A 61 -11.81 13.45 -21.20
CA ASP A 61 -10.98 14.09 -22.24
C ASP A 61 -9.48 14.12 -21.88
N ARG A 62 -9.17 14.22 -20.58
CA ARG A 62 -7.80 14.31 -20.08
C ARG A 62 -7.60 13.35 -18.92
N THR A 63 -6.47 12.65 -18.94
CA THR A 63 -6.08 11.72 -17.87
C THR A 63 -4.64 11.98 -17.47
N LEU A 64 -4.38 12.08 -16.17
CA LEU A 64 -3.05 12.22 -15.59
C LEU A 64 -2.77 11.07 -14.64
N VAL A 65 -1.66 10.36 -14.86
CA VAL A 65 -1.21 9.25 -14.00
C VAL A 65 0.07 9.65 -13.30
N GLN A 66 0.03 9.72 -11.97
CA GLN A 66 1.18 10.09 -11.15
C GLN A 66 1.60 8.90 -10.27
N LYS A 67 2.88 8.52 -10.38
CA LYS A 67 3.50 7.52 -9.50
C LYS A 67 4.34 8.24 -8.45
N SER A 68 3.84 8.32 -7.24
CA SER A 68 4.52 8.99 -6.12
C SER A 68 5.54 8.11 -5.40
N GLY A 69 5.67 6.82 -5.75
CA GLY A 69 6.44 5.85 -4.97
C GLY A 69 7.92 6.18 -4.76
N TYR A 70 8.59 6.82 -5.72
CA TYR A 70 9.97 7.28 -5.50
C TYR A 70 10.02 8.47 -4.53
N PHE A 71 9.21 9.50 -4.80
CA PHE A 71 9.11 10.70 -3.96
C PHE A 71 8.71 10.39 -2.52
N ALA A 72 7.74 9.50 -2.32
CA ALA A 72 7.28 9.10 -0.99
C ALA A 72 8.38 8.36 -0.20
N ARG A 73 9.22 7.57 -0.88
CA ARG A 73 10.30 6.78 -0.23
C ARG A 73 11.60 7.57 -0.03
N SER A 74 11.83 8.64 -0.80
CA SER A 74 13.02 9.49 -0.69
C SER A 74 12.79 10.78 0.08
N ALA A 75 11.55 11.06 0.48
CA ALA A 75 11.21 12.22 1.31
C ALA A 75 11.90 12.15 2.68
N VAL A 76 12.28 13.32 3.21
CA VAL A 76 12.81 13.45 4.56
C VAL A 76 11.72 13.06 5.56
N PRO A 77 12.02 12.21 6.57
CA PRO A 77 11.04 11.83 7.59
C PRO A 77 10.58 13.05 8.40
N ASN A 78 9.29 13.08 8.75
CA ASN A 78 8.76 14.12 9.63
C ASN A 78 9.19 13.89 11.08
N SER A 79 8.85 14.81 11.98
CA SER A 79 9.24 14.74 13.40
C SER A 79 8.71 13.50 14.12
N ARG A 80 7.50 13.03 13.77
CA ARG A 80 6.90 11.82 14.35
C ARG A 80 7.63 10.57 13.89
N ASP A 81 7.95 10.48 12.60
CA ASP A 81 8.73 9.36 12.04
C ASP A 81 10.13 9.34 12.64
N LEU A 82 10.79 10.50 12.77
CA LEU A 82 12.09 10.61 13.43
C LEU A 82 12.07 10.13 14.88
N ALA A 83 11.01 10.47 15.63
CA ALA A 83 10.84 9.99 17.00
C ALA A 83 10.67 8.46 17.05
N LEU A 84 9.83 7.90 16.17
CA LEU A 84 9.61 6.46 16.07
C LEU A 84 10.89 5.70 15.66
N ILE A 85 11.62 6.21 14.67
CA ILE A 85 12.90 5.63 14.21
C ILE A 85 13.91 5.60 15.35
N LYS A 86 14.08 6.72 16.07
CA LYS A 86 15.01 6.80 17.21
C LYS A 86 14.61 5.85 18.34
N GLY A 87 13.34 5.83 18.72
CA GLY A 87 12.83 4.93 19.76
C GLY A 87 13.01 3.46 19.38
N SER A 88 12.72 3.12 18.12
CA SER A 88 12.84 1.75 17.59
C SER A 88 14.30 1.29 17.60
N ALA A 89 15.22 2.14 17.12
CA ALA A 89 16.64 1.84 17.09
C ALA A 89 17.24 1.68 18.49
N MET A 90 16.84 2.54 19.44
CA MET A 90 17.28 2.48 20.84
C MET A 90 16.82 1.17 21.50
N LEU A 91 15.53 0.85 21.42
CA LEU A 91 15.00 -0.38 22.01
C LEU A 91 15.57 -1.64 21.35
N ALA A 92 15.83 -1.60 20.04
CA ALA A 92 16.47 -2.71 19.34
C ALA A 92 17.90 -2.94 19.82
N ALA A 93 18.68 -1.86 20.00
CA ALA A 93 20.04 -1.95 20.53
C ALA A 93 20.06 -2.48 21.97
N GLU A 94 19.20 -1.95 22.85
CA GLU A 94 19.05 -2.44 24.23
C GLU A 94 18.66 -3.91 24.29
N SER A 95 17.70 -4.33 23.46
CA SER A 95 17.25 -5.72 23.37
C SER A 95 18.36 -6.65 22.90
N ALA A 96 19.14 -6.23 21.90
CA ALA A 96 20.27 -7.00 21.38
C ALA A 96 21.39 -7.14 22.43
N LEU A 97 21.73 -6.06 23.14
CA LEU A 97 22.71 -6.11 24.24
C LEU A 97 22.25 -7.02 25.39
N ALA A 98 20.93 -7.09 25.63
CA ALA A 98 20.33 -8.01 26.60
C ALA A 98 20.17 -9.45 26.08
N GLY A 99 20.61 -9.77 24.86
CA GLY A 99 20.51 -11.11 24.27
C GLY A 99 19.08 -11.55 23.94
N LYS A 100 18.14 -10.61 23.79
CA LYS A 100 16.73 -10.89 23.48
C LYS A 100 16.51 -10.89 21.97
N ASN A 101 15.74 -11.87 21.49
CA ASN A 101 15.43 -12.07 20.08
C ASN A 101 14.00 -11.61 19.76
N GLY A 102 13.82 -10.85 18.67
CA GLY A 102 12.52 -10.42 18.18
C GLY A 102 12.60 -9.29 17.17
N VAL A 103 11.45 -8.74 16.81
CA VAL A 103 11.30 -7.56 15.94
C VAL A 103 10.77 -6.40 16.77
N VAL A 104 11.46 -5.27 16.77
CA VAL A 104 10.94 -4.05 17.41
C VAL A 104 9.86 -3.43 16.52
N GLY A 105 8.69 -3.14 17.10
CA GLY A 105 7.58 -2.53 16.39
C GLY A 105 6.45 -2.10 17.32
N MET A 106 5.47 -1.38 16.76
CA MET A 106 4.24 -1.00 17.44
C MET A 106 3.31 -2.22 17.50
N ASP A 107 3.03 -2.71 18.70
CA ASP A 107 2.23 -3.93 18.90
C ASP A 107 0.75 -3.60 19.04
N ILE A 108 -0.02 -3.88 17.98
CA ILE A 108 -1.47 -3.67 17.94
C ILE A 108 -2.20 -4.47 19.05
N GLU A 109 -1.70 -5.65 19.42
CA GLU A 109 -2.30 -6.46 20.49
C GLU A 109 -2.03 -5.87 21.88
N ALA A 110 -1.26 -4.80 21.96
CA ALA A 110 -1.07 -4.03 23.16
C ALA A 110 -1.06 -2.52 22.90
N ASN A 111 -2.15 -2.07 22.29
CA ASN A 111 -2.47 -0.65 22.16
C ASN A 111 -1.37 0.16 21.47
N ASP A 112 -0.75 -0.43 20.44
CA ASP A 112 0.31 0.19 19.65
C ASP A 112 1.53 0.61 20.49
N GLU A 113 1.86 -0.10 21.57
CA GLU A 113 3.08 0.16 22.32
C GLU A 113 4.32 -0.29 21.53
N LEU A 114 5.37 0.53 21.53
CA LEU A 114 6.65 0.18 20.93
C LEU A 114 7.37 -0.86 21.80
N ARG A 115 7.55 -2.07 21.28
CA ARG A 115 8.14 -3.19 22.04
C ARG A 115 8.93 -4.16 21.17
N LEU A 116 9.61 -5.10 21.81
CA LEU A 116 10.19 -6.28 21.16
C LEU A 116 9.13 -7.37 20.99
N ILE A 117 8.77 -7.69 19.75
CA ILE A 117 7.76 -8.68 19.38
C ILE A 117 8.44 -10.01 19.02
N ASP A 118 7.94 -11.12 19.59
CA ASP A 118 8.45 -12.46 19.29
C ASP A 118 8.26 -12.82 17.80
N PHE A 119 9.30 -13.39 17.17
CA PHE A 119 9.27 -13.80 15.77
C PHE A 119 8.09 -14.72 15.42
N LYS A 120 7.63 -15.57 16.35
CA LYS A 120 6.50 -16.48 16.14
C LYS A 120 5.18 -15.74 15.87
N ARG A 121 5.08 -14.48 16.31
CA ARG A 121 3.91 -13.61 16.08
C ARG A 121 3.98 -12.89 14.73
N ILE A 122 5.15 -12.79 14.12
CA ILE A 122 5.34 -12.05 12.86
C ILE A 122 4.87 -12.92 11.69
N LYS A 123 3.85 -12.43 10.98
CA LYS A 123 3.27 -13.09 9.80
C LYS A 123 2.99 -12.06 8.70
N GLY A 124 3.14 -12.48 7.45
CA GLY A 124 2.72 -11.69 6.29
C GLY A 124 1.24 -11.88 5.96
N GLY A 125 0.72 -11.05 5.04
CA GLY A 125 -0.63 -11.24 4.49
C GLY A 125 -1.77 -10.83 5.41
N LYS A 126 -1.52 -10.00 6.43
CA LYS A 126 -2.59 -9.43 7.26
C LYS A 126 -3.47 -8.53 6.40
N GLU A 127 -4.75 -8.88 6.29
CA GLU A 127 -5.74 -8.04 5.63
C GLU A 127 -5.95 -6.74 6.40
N PHE A 128 -6.25 -5.68 5.65
CA PHE A 128 -6.63 -4.41 6.24
C PHE A 128 -8.09 -4.47 6.70
N ASP A 129 -8.33 -4.15 7.97
CA ASP A 129 -9.68 -4.06 8.51
C ASP A 129 -10.36 -2.78 8.01
N ILE A 130 -11.29 -2.94 7.08
CA ILE A 130 -12.05 -1.82 6.51
C ILE A 130 -13.08 -1.24 7.48
N THR A 131 -13.37 -1.89 8.62
CA THR A 131 -14.36 -1.40 9.59
C THR A 131 -13.79 -0.36 10.56
N GLN A 132 -12.47 -0.11 10.49
CA GLN A 132 -11.76 0.86 11.32
C GLN A 132 -12.43 2.24 11.26
N GLY A 133 -12.73 2.81 12.43
CA GLY A 133 -13.54 4.03 12.54
C GLY A 133 -12.96 5.24 11.79
N TRP A 134 -11.62 5.40 11.81
CA TRP A 134 -10.96 6.46 11.06
C TRP A 134 -11.09 6.25 9.55
N PHE A 135 -11.05 5.00 9.08
CA PHE A 135 -11.18 4.66 7.67
C PHE A 135 -12.63 4.86 7.19
N GLN A 136 -13.61 4.42 7.99
CA GLN A 136 -15.02 4.70 7.75
C GLN A 136 -15.31 6.21 7.69
N THR A 137 -14.67 7.00 8.57
CA THR A 137 -14.78 8.46 8.55
C THR A 137 -14.19 9.04 7.27
N LEU A 138 -13.02 8.56 6.84
CA LEU A 138 -12.41 8.94 5.56
C LEU A 138 -13.36 8.64 4.39
N LEU A 139 -13.87 7.42 4.29
CA LEU A 139 -14.79 7.01 3.22
C LEU A 139 -16.04 7.89 3.15
N LYS A 140 -16.66 8.19 4.29
CA LYS A 140 -17.81 9.12 4.37
C LYS A 140 -17.43 10.52 3.90
N SER A 141 -16.28 11.04 4.34
CA SER A 141 -15.83 12.38 3.98
C SER A 141 -15.55 12.57 2.49
N ILE A 142 -15.21 11.48 1.79
CA ILE A 142 -14.99 11.48 0.33
C ILE A 142 -16.22 10.96 -0.44
N GLY A 143 -17.33 10.66 0.23
CA GLY A 143 -18.59 10.25 -0.38
C GLY A 143 -18.58 8.84 -1.00
N GLN A 144 -17.73 7.93 -0.51
CA GLN A 144 -17.71 6.53 -0.96
C GLN A 144 -18.73 5.64 -0.23
N ILE A 145 -19.18 6.04 0.96
CA ILE A 145 -20.24 5.40 1.76
C ILE A 145 -21.11 6.44 2.45
#